data_AF-A0A5S9MFF4-F1
#
_entry.id   AF-A0A5S9MFF4-F1
#
_cell.length_a   1.000
_cell.length_b   1.000
_cell.length_c   1.000
_cell.angle_alpha   90.00
_cell.angle_beta   90.00
_cell.angle_gamma   90.00
#
_symmetry.space_group_name_H-M   'P 1'
#
loop_
_entity.id
_entity.type
_entity.pdbx_description
1 polymer ?
#
loop_
_entity_poly.entity_id
_entity_poly.type
_entity_poly.pdbx_seq_one_letter_code
_entity_poly.pdbx_strand_id
1 'polypeptide(L)'
;MTSKTQQQELFSQGKAGIYVGNMVDAVNLRDDATDKNMKVDIINRIKGPDGKERVWASGGHNGIFAFPKTSVKSEAELKRILAFFDRIAEEDVYGLMTYGIDGQHYKKEEGNKYICQGRKPSEKLADRCTAACQSCRN
;
A
#
# COMPACT_ATOMS: atom_id res chain seq x y z
N MET A 1 4.91 27.02 -1.93
CA MET A 1 4.86 25.64 -1.42
C MET A 1 5.40 24.72 -2.49
N THR A 2 6.37 23.86 -2.20
CA THR A 2 6.82 22.82 -3.14
C THR A 2 5.70 21.80 -3.34
N SER A 3 5.50 21.32 -4.58
CA SER A 3 4.49 20.29 -4.84
C SER A 3 4.89 18.96 -4.18
N LYS A 4 3.92 18.06 -3.94
CA LYS A 4 4.22 16.74 -3.36
C LYS A 4 5.22 15.96 -4.21
N THR A 5 5.05 15.99 -5.54
CA THR A 5 5.98 15.37 -6.50
C THR A 5 7.38 15.95 -6.35
N GLN A 6 7.51 17.27 -6.24
CA GLN A 6 8.80 17.93 -6.07
C GLN A 6 9.47 17.57 -4.73
N GLN A 7 8.70 17.42 -3.65
CA GLN A 7 9.23 16.96 -2.35
C GLN A 7 9.79 15.54 -2.43
N GLN A 8 9.08 14.65 -3.12
CA GLN A 8 9.51 13.26 -3.33
C GLN A 8 10.78 13.20 -4.18
N GLU A 9 10.84 13.96 -5.28
CA GLU A 9 12.03 14.04 -6.14
C GLU A 9 13.26 14.57 -5.39
N LEU A 10 13.11 15.63 -4.59
CA LEU A 10 14.21 16.18 -3.79
C LEU A 10 14.73 15.17 -2.76
N PHE A 11 13.84 14.37 -2.17
CA PHE A 11 14.21 13.33 -1.23
C PHE A 11 14.92 12.15 -1.93
N SER A 12 14.35 11.64 -3.04
CA SER A 12 14.95 10.54 -3.81
C SER A 12 16.30 10.91 -4.45
N GLN A 13 16.51 12.19 -4.76
CA GLN A 13 17.81 12.73 -5.22
C GLN A 13 18.81 12.98 -4.09
N GLY A 14 18.44 12.78 -2.82
CA GLY A 14 19.29 13.05 -1.66
C GLY A 14 19.50 14.56 -1.38
N LYS A 15 18.71 15.44 -2.01
CA LYS A 15 18.76 16.90 -1.77
C LYS A 15 17.99 17.31 -0.52
N ALA A 16 17.03 16.50 -0.09
CA ALA A 16 16.26 16.69 1.14
C ALA A 16 16.49 15.50 2.10
N GLY A 17 16.75 15.79 3.38
CA GLY A 17 17.00 14.76 4.40
C GLY A 17 15.75 14.31 5.17
N ILE A 18 14.68 15.13 5.18
CA ILE A 18 13.44 14.83 5.89
C ILE A 18 12.27 14.93 4.91
N TYR A 19 11.43 13.90 4.91
CA TYR A 19 10.18 13.85 4.18
C TYR A 19 9.02 13.64 5.17
N VAL A 20 7.98 14.45 5.06
CA VAL A 20 6.77 14.36 5.89
C VAL A 20 5.63 13.88 5.00
N GLY A 21 5.19 12.65 5.20
CA GLY A 21 4.18 12.02 4.34
C GLY A 21 3.64 10.71 4.91
N ASN A 22 3.13 9.85 4.05
CA ASN A 22 2.60 8.56 4.47
C ASN A 22 3.77 7.58 4.72
N MET A 23 3.67 6.73 5.73
CA MET A 23 4.67 5.69 6.02
C MET A 23 4.91 4.77 4.80
N VAL A 24 3.88 4.52 4.00
CA VAL A 24 4.00 3.69 2.78
C VAL A 24 4.92 4.34 1.73
N ASP A 25 5.03 5.68 1.73
CA ASP A 25 5.89 6.39 0.78
C ASP A 25 7.36 6.05 0.98
N ALA A 26 7.79 5.63 2.18
CA ALA A 26 9.18 5.32 2.49
C ALA A 26 9.76 4.19 1.60
N VAL A 27 8.96 3.17 1.29
CA VAL A 27 9.40 2.07 0.42
C VAL A 27 9.59 2.56 -1.01
N ASN A 28 8.62 3.32 -1.52
CA ASN A 28 8.67 3.88 -2.88
C ASN A 28 9.85 4.86 -3.02
N LEU A 29 10.03 5.76 -2.06
CA LEU A 29 11.12 6.73 -2.05
C LEU A 29 12.51 6.08 -1.99
N ARG A 30 12.64 4.99 -1.23
CA ARG A 30 13.88 4.19 -1.20
C ARG A 30 14.13 3.50 -2.54
N ASP A 31 13.10 2.94 -3.15
CA ASP A 31 13.23 2.22 -4.43
C ASP A 31 13.58 3.21 -5.58
N ASP A 32 13.01 4.42 -5.53
CA ASP A 32 13.24 5.53 -6.46
C ASP A 32 14.53 6.32 -6.17
N ALA A 33 15.24 6.01 -5.07
CA ALA A 33 16.46 6.72 -4.71
C ALA A 33 17.56 6.53 -5.76
N THR A 34 18.21 7.64 -6.11
CA THR A 34 19.38 7.64 -7.00
C THR A 34 20.57 6.94 -6.33
N ASP A 35 20.75 7.16 -5.03
CA ASP A 35 21.76 6.47 -4.23
C ASP A 35 21.21 5.14 -3.69
N LYS A 36 21.84 4.02 -4.06
CA LYS A 36 21.45 2.67 -3.61
C LYS A 36 21.87 2.36 -2.18
N ASN A 37 22.69 3.20 -1.56
CA ASN A 37 23.08 3.12 -0.15
C ASN A 37 22.19 3.96 0.77
N MET A 38 21.24 4.72 0.22
CA MET A 38 20.32 5.55 0.99
C MET A 38 19.52 4.69 1.98
N LYS A 39 19.63 5.04 3.27
CA LYS A 39 18.87 4.42 4.35
C LYS A 39 17.74 5.37 4.75
N VAL A 40 16.52 4.85 4.73
CA VAL A 40 15.32 5.59 5.13
C VAL A 40 14.82 4.99 6.43
N ASP A 41 14.66 5.83 7.45
CA ASP A 41 14.03 5.47 8.71
C ASP A 41 12.66 6.16 8.83
N ILE A 42 11.72 5.49 9.48
CA ILE A 42 10.33 5.95 9.59
C ILE A 42 10.06 6.32 11.04
N ILE A 43 9.78 7.60 11.26
CA ILE A 43 9.44 8.14 12.58
C ILE A 43 7.99 8.63 12.55
N ASN A 44 7.11 7.99 13.33
CA ASN A 44 5.70 8.36 13.42
C ASN A 44 5.29 8.97 14.78
N ARG A 45 6.11 8.79 15.82
CA ARG A 45 5.88 9.30 17.17
C ARG A 45 6.83 10.46 17.44
N ILE A 46 6.27 11.64 17.65
CA ILE A 46 7.04 12.85 17.96
C ILE A 46 6.61 13.35 19.34
N LYS A 47 7.59 13.59 20.23
CA LYS A 47 7.34 14.16 21.56
C LYS A 47 7.18 15.68 21.46
N GLY A 48 6.10 16.20 22.02
CA GLY A 48 5.88 17.64 22.15
C GLY A 48 6.67 18.26 23.30
N PRO A 49 6.64 19.59 23.45
CA PRO A 49 7.23 20.30 24.60
C PRO A 49 6.65 19.86 25.95
N ASP A 50 5.44 19.29 25.94
CA ASP A 50 4.75 18.71 27.10
C ASP A 50 5.22 17.27 27.44
N GLY A 51 6.20 16.74 26.69
CA GLY A 51 6.71 15.38 26.84
C GLY A 51 5.77 14.29 26.31
N LYS A 52 4.58 14.65 25.80
CA LYS A 52 3.59 13.69 25.31
C LYS A 52 3.88 13.32 23.87
N GLU A 53 3.78 12.04 23.55
CA GLU A 53 3.86 11.57 22.17
C GLU A 53 2.60 11.93 21.39
N ARG A 54 2.79 12.40 20.16
CA ARG A 54 1.71 12.60 19.20
C ARG A 54 2.02 11.79 17.94
N VAL A 55 0.97 11.24 17.35
CA VAL A 55 1.01 10.59 16.04
C VAL A 55 0.08 11.37 15.13
N TRP A 56 0.57 11.72 13.95
CA TRP A 56 -0.26 12.34 12.94
C TRP A 56 -1.09 11.27 12.24
N ALA A 57 -2.41 11.38 12.33
CA ALA A 57 -3.36 10.54 11.61
C ALA A 57 -4.22 11.41 10.70
N SER A 58 -4.48 10.92 9.48
CA SER A 58 -5.52 11.47 8.61
C SER A 58 -6.89 10.92 9.02
N GLY A 59 -7.97 11.44 8.43
CA GLY A 59 -9.36 11.04 8.75
C GLY A 59 -9.74 9.57 8.47
N GLY A 60 -8.79 8.72 8.06
CA GLY A 60 -8.97 7.27 7.99
C GLY A 60 -9.77 6.73 6.80
N HIS A 61 -10.03 7.54 5.77
CA HIS A 61 -10.82 7.14 4.61
C HIS A 61 -10.03 7.23 3.29
N ASN A 62 -9.89 6.10 2.60
CA ASN A 62 -9.25 5.97 1.28
C ASN A 62 -10.27 6.15 0.14
N GLY A 63 -11.06 7.22 0.21
CA GLY A 63 -12.11 7.52 -0.76
C GLY A 63 -13.49 7.01 -0.34
N ILE A 64 -14.52 7.52 -1.03
CA ILE A 64 -15.93 7.16 -0.80
C ILE A 64 -16.48 6.67 -2.13
N PHE A 65 -17.14 5.51 -2.12
CA PHE A 65 -17.96 5.06 -3.25
C PHE A 65 -19.39 5.59 -3.07
N ALA A 66 -19.90 6.24 -4.12
CA ALA A 66 -21.27 6.74 -4.14
C ALA A 66 -22.01 6.17 -5.36
N PHE A 67 -23.21 5.64 -5.13
CA PHE A 67 -24.05 5.06 -6.19
C PHE A 67 -25.15 6.06 -6.60
N PRO A 68 -25.08 6.65 -7.80
CA PRO A 68 -26.04 7.65 -8.23
C PRO A 68 -27.39 7.01 -8.60
N LYS A 69 -28.49 7.60 -8.10
CA LYS A 69 -29.87 7.19 -8.44
C LYS A 69 -30.24 7.39 -9.92
N THR A 70 -29.43 8.13 -10.67
CA THR A 70 -29.62 8.31 -12.12
C THR A 70 -29.24 7.06 -12.90
N SER A 71 -28.23 6.31 -12.46
CA SER A 71 -27.74 5.10 -13.13
C SER A 71 -28.27 3.82 -12.49
N VAL A 72 -28.35 3.76 -11.15
CA VAL A 72 -28.86 2.59 -10.42
C VAL A 72 -30.33 2.84 -10.08
N LYS A 73 -31.23 2.19 -10.82
CA LYS A 73 -32.69 2.47 -10.74
C LYS A 73 -33.43 1.55 -9.79
N SER A 74 -32.92 0.36 -9.55
CA SER A 74 -33.60 -0.65 -8.75
C SER A 74 -32.76 -1.12 -7.57
N GLU A 75 -33.43 -1.54 -6.50
CA GLU A 75 -32.77 -2.16 -5.35
C GLU A 75 -32.07 -3.46 -5.72
N ALA A 76 -32.65 -4.23 -6.65
CA ALA A 76 -32.04 -5.46 -7.16
C ALA A 76 -30.70 -5.19 -7.86
N GLU A 77 -30.60 -4.11 -8.62
CA GLU A 77 -29.35 -3.68 -9.25
C GLU A 77 -28.33 -3.21 -8.22
N LEU A 78 -28.75 -2.41 -7.22
CA LEU A 78 -27.87 -2.00 -6.13
C LEU A 78 -27.31 -3.20 -5.35
N LYS A 79 -28.17 -4.18 -5.02
CA LYS A 79 -27.77 -5.41 -4.33
C LYS A 79 -26.75 -6.22 -5.13
N ARG A 80 -26.88 -6.28 -6.46
CA ARG A 80 -25.89 -6.95 -7.32
C ARG A 80 -24.54 -6.24 -7.30
N ILE A 81 -24.54 -4.90 -7.32
CA ILE A 81 -23.30 -4.11 -7.25
C ILE A 81 -22.62 -4.32 -5.89
N LEU A 82 -23.38 -4.26 -4.79
CA LEU A 82 -22.84 -4.50 -3.45
C LEU A 82 -22.30 -5.93 -3.31
N ALA A 83 -23.01 -6.94 -3.83
CA ALA A 83 -22.53 -8.32 -3.82
C ALA A 83 -21.21 -8.49 -4.60
N PHE A 84 -20.98 -7.69 -5.64
CA PHE A 84 -19.68 -7.65 -6.32
C PHE A 84 -18.58 -7.05 -5.42
N PHE A 85 -18.86 -5.97 -4.70
CA PHE A 85 -17.92 -5.40 -3.72
C PHE A 85 -17.61 -6.36 -2.57
N ASP A 86 -18.59 -7.14 -2.12
CA ASP A 86 -18.37 -8.19 -1.13
C ASP A 86 -17.49 -9.30 -1.69
N ARG A 87 -17.77 -9.76 -2.92
CA ARG A 87 -17.01 -10.83 -3.58
C ARG A 87 -15.54 -10.48 -3.80
N ILE A 88 -15.22 -9.23 -4.13
CA ILE A 88 -13.81 -8.81 -4.29
C ILE A 88 -13.04 -8.74 -2.97
N ALA A 89 -13.74 -8.64 -1.83
CA ALA A 89 -13.14 -8.63 -0.51
C ALA A 89 -12.93 -10.05 0.05
N GLU A 90 -13.46 -11.09 -0.61
CA GLU A 90 -13.20 -12.48 -0.26
C GLU A 90 -11.77 -12.90 -0.63
N GLU A 91 -11.19 -13.82 0.14
CA GLU A 91 -9.75 -14.17 0.12
C GLU A 91 -9.24 -14.59 -1.26
N ASP A 92 -10.04 -15.32 -2.02
CA ASP A 92 -9.67 -15.86 -3.32
C ASP A 92 -9.59 -14.77 -4.40
N VAL A 93 -10.57 -13.86 -4.45
CA VAL A 93 -10.57 -12.75 -5.42
C VAL A 93 -9.59 -11.66 -4.99
N TYR A 94 -9.50 -11.39 -3.69
CA TYR A 94 -8.45 -10.51 -3.15
C TYR A 94 -7.06 -11.04 -3.47
N GLY A 95 -6.85 -12.35 -3.30
CA GLY A 95 -5.61 -13.04 -3.64
C GLY A 95 -5.31 -12.97 -5.13
N LEU A 96 -6.31 -13.18 -5.98
CA LEU A 96 -6.19 -13.04 -7.44
C LEU A 96 -5.77 -11.61 -7.85
N MET A 97 -6.37 -10.59 -7.26
CA MET A 97 -6.03 -9.19 -7.56
C MET A 97 -4.64 -8.79 -7.03
N THR A 98 -4.23 -9.35 -5.90
CA THR A 98 -2.98 -8.98 -5.22
C THR A 98 -1.76 -9.73 -5.77
N TYR A 99 -1.90 -11.03 -5.95
CA TYR A 99 -0.79 -11.93 -6.30
C TYR A 99 -0.85 -12.40 -7.76
N GLY A 100 -2.01 -12.31 -8.42
CA GLY A 100 -2.22 -12.75 -9.79
C GLY A 100 -2.78 -14.18 -9.87
N ILE A 101 -2.45 -14.90 -10.93
CA ILE A 101 -2.91 -16.29 -11.15
C ILE A 101 -1.87 -17.28 -10.61
N ASP A 102 -2.31 -18.24 -9.79
CA ASP A 102 -1.45 -19.32 -9.26
C ASP A 102 -0.89 -20.17 -10.40
N GLY A 103 0.41 -20.44 -10.35
CA GLY A 103 1.16 -21.15 -11.40
C GLY A 103 1.63 -20.27 -12.57
N GLN A 104 1.21 -19.01 -12.66
CA GLN A 104 1.72 -18.05 -13.65
C GLN A 104 2.47 -16.88 -13.01
N HIS A 105 1.82 -16.20 -12.06
CA HIS A 105 2.34 -14.99 -11.42
C HIS A 105 2.95 -15.27 -10.05
N TYR A 106 2.41 -16.27 -9.35
CA TYR A 106 2.94 -16.73 -8.08
C TYR A 106 2.75 -18.23 -7.92
N LYS A 107 3.50 -18.83 -6.99
CA LYS A 107 3.28 -20.20 -6.52
C LYS A 107 3.09 -20.17 -5.01
N LYS A 108 2.01 -20.78 -4.53
CA LYS A 108 1.76 -20.96 -3.10
C LYS A 108 2.57 -22.15 -2.59
N GLU A 109 3.45 -21.93 -1.62
CA GLU A 109 4.12 -23.00 -0.87
C GLU A 109 3.39 -23.27 0.46
N GLU A 110 3.67 -24.43 1.07
CA GLU A 110 3.12 -24.78 2.38
C GLU A 110 3.48 -23.71 3.43
N GLY A 111 2.44 -23.19 4.09
CA GLY A 111 2.55 -22.15 5.11
C GLY A 111 2.68 -20.75 4.53
N ASN A 112 1.57 -20.15 4.06
CA ASN A 112 1.40 -18.72 3.72
C ASN A 112 2.58 -18.03 2.99
N LYS A 113 3.38 -18.78 2.23
CA LYS A 113 4.51 -18.26 1.46
C LYS A 113 4.12 -18.21 -0.01
N TYR A 114 4.19 -17.01 -0.58
CA TYR A 114 3.88 -16.73 -1.97
C TYR A 114 5.17 -16.36 -2.70
N ILE A 115 5.61 -17.20 -3.65
CA ILE A 115 6.79 -16.94 -4.48
C ILE A 115 6.32 -16.38 -5.82
N CYS A 116 6.59 -15.11 -6.06
CA CYS A 116 6.16 -14.37 -7.24
C CYS A 116 7.12 -14.69 -8.42
N GLN A 117 6.69 -15.44 -9.44
CA GLN A 117 7.53 -15.85 -10.59
C GLN A 117 7.51 -14.79 -11.70
N GLY A 118 8.69 -14.39 -12.19
CA GLY A 118 8.82 -13.52 -13.37
C GLY A 118 9.53 -12.17 -13.19
N ARG A 119 10.03 -11.84 -11.99
CA ARG A 119 10.99 -10.73 -11.80
C ARG A 119 12.29 -11.31 -11.28
N LYS A 120 13.43 -11.03 -11.93
CA LYS A 120 14.76 -11.46 -11.46
C LYS A 120 14.85 -11.18 -9.96
N PRO A 121 15.32 -12.14 -9.15
CA PRO A 121 15.37 -11.99 -7.70
C PRO A 121 16.45 -10.96 -7.37
N SER A 122 16.08 -9.67 -7.37
CA SER A 122 16.69 -8.76 -6.42
C SER A 122 16.00 -9.05 -5.09
N GLU A 123 16.81 -9.42 -4.12
CA GLU A 123 16.56 -9.85 -2.74
C GLU A 123 15.58 -8.95 -1.93
N LYS A 124 15.01 -7.91 -2.54
CA LYS A 124 14.18 -6.86 -1.92
C LYS A 124 12.68 -6.94 -2.26
N LEU A 125 12.24 -7.87 -3.12
CA LEU A 125 10.82 -8.01 -3.48
C LEU A 125 10.10 -9.19 -2.81
N ALA A 126 10.82 -10.20 -2.33
CA ALA A 126 10.26 -11.29 -1.52
C ALA A 126 9.57 -10.75 -0.25
N ASP A 127 10.10 -9.64 0.28
CA ASP A 127 9.53 -8.93 1.42
C ASP A 127 8.18 -8.28 1.10
N ARG A 128 7.88 -7.93 -0.16
CA ARG A 128 6.57 -7.35 -0.50
C ARG A 128 5.47 -8.41 -0.61
N CYS A 129 5.78 -9.60 -1.13
CA CYS A 129 4.84 -10.73 -1.12
C CYS A 129 4.62 -11.25 0.32
N THR A 130 5.58 -11.04 1.25
CA THR A 130 5.44 -11.39 2.68
C THR A 130 4.79 -10.28 3.54
N ALA A 131 5.10 -9.01 3.29
CA ALA A 131 4.59 -7.87 4.05
C ALA A 131 3.10 -7.61 3.81
N ALA A 132 2.60 -7.89 2.59
CA ALA A 132 1.15 -7.83 2.30
C ALA A 132 0.34 -8.85 3.14
N CYS A 133 0.96 -9.95 3.57
CA CYS A 133 0.32 -10.95 4.45
C CYS A 133 0.29 -10.51 5.93
N GLN A 134 1.25 -9.68 6.39
CA GLN A 134 1.24 -9.16 7.76
C GLN A 134 0.19 -8.06 7.96
N SER A 135 -0.16 -7.30 6.92
CA SER A 135 -1.22 -6.28 7.00
C SER A 135 -2.64 -6.84 7.04
N CYS A 136 -2.86 -8.12 6.76
CA CYS A 136 -4.17 -8.78 6.91
C CYS A 136 -4.39 -9.36 8.32
N ARG A 137 -3.45 -9.17 9.26
CA ARG A 137 -3.51 -9.74 10.62
C ARG A 137 -3.86 -8.73 11.73
N ASN A 138 -4.42 -7.58 11.37
CA ASN A 138 -5.10 -6.66 12.30
C ASN A 138 -6.42 -6.20 11.70
#